data_AF-A0AAD8M2U1-F1
#
_entry.id   AF-A0AAD8M2U1-F1
#
_cell.length_a   1.000
_cell.length_b   1.000
_cell.length_c   1.000
_cell.angle_alpha   90.00
_cell.angle_beta   90.00
_cell.angle_gamma   90.00
#
_symmetry.space_group_name_H-M   'P 1'
#
loop_
_entity.id
_entity.type
_entity.pdbx_description
1 polymer ?
#
loop_
_entity_poly.entity_id
_entity_poly.type
_entity_poly.pdbx_seq_one_letter_code
_entity_poly.pdbx_strand_id
1 'polypeptide(L)'
;MSSTTRTTPVRAGHLNLYDSRTYHVDFITSDNQHKWQLAVDFVVRIMAYVTLMVAIMIMIMLIMKLLKTYEQEADLRQVVVSSSETDRLLPKETMSVLNYGTCCQQDLVAENYSSSSSEDLYDEKICIICYDNSRNCFFVPCGHCATCCACAKRIVDDGENKNCPICRRLIHKVRQLFTP
;
A
#
# COMPACT_ATOMS: atom_id res chain seq x y z
N MET A 1 9.37 -96.30 -60.28
CA MET A 1 8.68 -96.21 -58.97
C MET A 1 9.75 -95.80 -57.97
N SER A 2 9.88 -94.50 -57.66
CA SER A 2 9.38 -93.89 -56.41
C SER A 2 10.07 -94.53 -55.19
N SER A 3 10.81 -93.89 -54.30
CA SER A 3 10.72 -92.52 -53.79
C SER A 3 11.96 -92.18 -52.95
N THR A 4 12.35 -90.92 -53.03
CA THR A 4 13.43 -90.24 -52.30
C THR A 4 13.07 -90.00 -50.82
N THR A 5 13.95 -90.34 -49.88
CA THR A 5 13.86 -89.93 -48.45
C THR A 5 15.19 -89.27 -48.04
N ARG A 6 15.37 -87.99 -48.39
CA ARG A 6 15.11 -86.79 -47.56
C ARG A 6 16.02 -86.70 -46.31
N THR A 7 17.19 -86.11 -46.53
CA THR A 7 18.04 -85.46 -45.52
C THR A 7 17.27 -84.35 -44.80
N THR A 8 17.29 -84.37 -43.47
CA THR A 8 16.74 -83.31 -42.62
C THR A 8 17.78 -82.20 -42.42
N PRO A 9 17.49 -80.93 -42.77
CA PRO A 9 18.31 -79.82 -42.30
C PRO A 9 17.88 -79.41 -40.89
N VAL A 10 18.87 -79.18 -40.04
CA VAL A 10 18.74 -78.60 -38.70
C VAL A 10 17.98 -77.28 -38.81
N ARG A 11 16.79 -77.23 -38.20
CA ARG A 11 15.93 -76.04 -38.16
C ARG A 11 16.60 -75.00 -37.25
N ALA A 12 17.24 -74.00 -37.87
CA ALA A 12 17.69 -72.80 -37.17
C ALA A 12 16.48 -72.16 -36.47
N GLY A 13 16.51 -72.16 -35.14
CA GLY A 13 15.54 -71.46 -34.32
C GLY A 13 15.70 -69.96 -34.51
N HIS A 14 14.82 -69.36 -35.30
CA HIS A 14 14.69 -67.91 -35.36
C HIS A 14 13.94 -67.46 -34.09
N LEU A 15 14.67 -67.24 -32.99
CA LEU A 15 14.08 -66.61 -31.80
C LEU A 15 13.66 -65.18 -32.18
N ASN A 16 12.35 -64.92 -32.06
CA ASN A 16 11.76 -63.60 -32.16
C ASN A 16 12.26 -62.70 -31.01
N LEU A 17 13.44 -62.11 -31.17
CA LEU A 17 14.00 -61.05 -30.32
C LEU A 17 13.40 -59.66 -30.63
N TYR A 18 12.44 -59.59 -31.57
CA TYR A 18 11.82 -58.34 -32.02
C TYR A 18 10.68 -57.88 -31.11
N ASP A 19 9.92 -58.82 -30.53
CA ASP A 19 8.75 -58.52 -29.69
C ASP A 19 9.14 -57.99 -28.30
N SER A 20 10.35 -58.35 -27.82
CA SER A 20 10.76 -57.93 -26.48
C SER A 20 11.26 -56.49 -26.35
N ARG A 21 11.77 -55.94 -27.45
CA ARG A 21 12.24 -54.55 -27.50
C ARG A 21 11.08 -53.57 -27.67
N THR A 22 10.05 -53.95 -28.42
CA THR A 22 8.87 -53.09 -28.66
C THR A 22 8.10 -52.86 -27.37
N TYR A 23 7.78 -53.89 -26.59
CA TYR A 23 7.09 -53.71 -25.30
C TYR A 23 7.89 -52.83 -24.33
N HIS A 24 9.22 -52.95 -24.33
CA HIS A 24 10.07 -52.23 -23.38
C HIS A 24 10.20 -50.76 -23.79
N VAL A 25 10.29 -50.49 -25.10
CA VAL A 25 10.27 -49.13 -25.65
C VAL A 25 8.93 -48.46 -25.37
N ASP A 26 7.82 -49.15 -25.60
CA ASP A 26 6.46 -48.63 -25.32
C ASP A 26 6.22 -48.37 -23.83
N PHE A 27 6.76 -49.22 -22.95
CA PHE A 27 6.69 -49.00 -21.50
C PHE A 27 7.54 -47.80 -21.06
N ILE A 28 8.74 -47.61 -21.61
CA ILE A 28 9.60 -46.45 -21.32
C ILE A 28 8.97 -45.14 -21.82
N THR A 29 8.40 -45.13 -23.04
CA THR A 29 7.72 -43.94 -23.56
C THR A 29 6.47 -43.63 -22.75
N SER A 30 5.70 -44.64 -22.32
CA SER A 30 4.53 -44.46 -21.44
C SER A 30 4.90 -43.96 -20.04
N ASP A 31 5.93 -44.54 -19.41
CA ASP A 31 6.43 -44.11 -18.08
C ASP A 31 6.99 -42.68 -18.12
N ASN A 32 7.75 -42.35 -19.17
CA ASN A 32 8.22 -40.99 -19.38
C ASN A 32 7.06 -40.03 -19.63
N GLN A 33 6.09 -40.39 -20.47
CA GLN A 33 4.92 -39.57 -20.77
C GLN A 33 4.08 -39.27 -19.51
N HIS A 34 3.91 -40.24 -18.61
CA HIS A 34 3.20 -40.04 -17.34
C HIS A 34 3.96 -39.11 -16.37
N LYS A 35 5.29 -39.22 -16.30
CA LYS A 35 6.14 -38.31 -15.50
C LYS A 35 6.06 -36.87 -15.99
N TRP A 36 6.08 -36.65 -17.30
CA TRP A 36 5.92 -35.31 -17.89
C TRP A 36 4.54 -34.72 -17.62
N GLN A 37 3.48 -35.54 -17.68
CA GLN A 37 2.12 -35.09 -17.38
C GLN A 37 1.96 -34.62 -15.92
N LEU A 38 2.54 -35.36 -14.96
CA LEU A 38 2.56 -34.97 -13.54
C LEU A 38 3.35 -33.67 -13.32
N ALA A 39 4.51 -33.53 -13.98
CA ALA A 39 5.32 -32.31 -13.89
C ALA A 39 4.60 -31.08 -14.49
N VAL A 40 3.92 -31.25 -15.62
CA VAL A 40 3.14 -30.19 -16.26
C VAL A 40 1.96 -29.77 -15.38
N ASP A 41 1.21 -30.70 -14.79
CA ASP A 41 0.12 -30.37 -13.86
C ASP A 41 0.62 -29.60 -12.64
N PHE A 42 1.75 -30.02 -12.05
CA PHE A 42 2.37 -29.29 -10.94
C PHE A 42 2.76 -27.86 -11.33
N VAL A 43 3.38 -27.68 -12.50
CA VAL A 43 3.76 -26.36 -13.01
C VAL A 43 2.53 -25.50 -13.26
N VAL A 44 1.49 -26.04 -13.90
CA VAL A 44 0.24 -25.31 -14.18
C VAL A 44 -0.43 -24.87 -12.88
N ARG A 45 -0.49 -25.73 -11.86
CA ARG A 45 -1.04 -25.38 -10.55
C ARG A 45 -0.24 -24.30 -9.84
N ILE A 46 1.10 -24.37 -9.87
CA ILE A 46 1.95 -23.31 -9.31
C ILE A 46 1.67 -21.98 -10.01
N MET A 47 1.64 -21.98 -11.35
CA MET A 47 1.35 -20.77 -12.11
C MET A 47 -0.03 -20.22 -11.76
N ALA A 48 -1.04 -21.07 -11.62
CA ALA A 48 -2.38 -20.67 -11.19
C ALA A 48 -2.41 -20.08 -9.77
N TYR A 49 -1.66 -20.64 -8.82
CA TYR A 49 -1.55 -20.08 -7.47
C TYR A 49 -0.82 -18.73 -7.47
N VAL A 50 0.26 -18.59 -8.25
CA VAL A 50 0.99 -17.32 -8.37
C VAL A 50 0.10 -16.24 -8.97
N THR A 51 -0.66 -16.54 -10.03
CA THR A 51 -1.59 -15.56 -10.63
C THR A 51 -2.71 -15.19 -9.68
N LEU A 52 -3.26 -16.15 -8.92
CA LEU A 52 -4.25 -15.90 -7.88
C LEU A 52 -3.70 -14.96 -6.79
N MET A 53 -2.48 -15.21 -6.30
CA MET A 53 -1.85 -14.38 -5.27
C MET A 53 -1.61 -12.95 -5.78
N VAL A 54 -1.16 -12.79 -7.02
CA VAL A 54 -0.98 -11.47 -7.66
C VAL A 54 -2.33 -10.75 -7.81
N ALA A 55 -3.38 -11.46 -8.25
CA ALA A 55 -4.72 -10.90 -8.36
C ALA A 55 -5.27 -10.44 -6.99
N ILE A 56 -5.09 -11.25 -5.95
CA ILE A 56 -5.47 -10.88 -4.57
C ILE A 56 -4.68 -9.65 -4.10
N MET A 57 -3.38 -9.57 -4.38
CA MET A 57 -2.59 -8.38 -4.05
C MET A 57 -3.09 -7.13 -4.77
N ILE A 58 -3.44 -7.24 -6.06
CA ILE A 58 -4.04 -6.13 -6.81
C ILE A 58 -5.40 -5.76 -6.21
N MET A 59 -6.27 -6.73 -5.90
CA MET A 59 -7.56 -6.47 -5.27
C MET A 59 -7.41 -5.78 -3.91
N ILE A 60 -6.47 -6.21 -3.08
CA ILE A 60 -6.16 -5.56 -1.79
C ILE A 60 -5.66 -4.13 -2.05
N MET A 61 -4.74 -3.91 -3.00
CA MET A 61 -4.29 -2.55 -3.34
C MET A 61 -5.43 -1.67 -3.82
N LEU A 62 -6.38 -2.20 -4.61
CA LEU A 62 -7.56 -1.48 -5.05
C LEU A 62 -8.49 -1.18 -3.86
N ILE A 63 -8.73 -2.14 -2.96
CA ILE A 63 -9.52 -1.93 -1.74
C ILE A 63 -8.87 -0.87 -0.84
N MET A 64 -7.56 -0.95 -0.62
CA MET A 64 -6.83 0.06 0.16
C MET A 64 -6.91 1.45 -0.49
N LYS A 65 -6.84 1.51 -1.83
CA LYS A 65 -7.01 2.75 -2.60
C LYS A 65 -8.45 3.27 -2.49
N LEU A 66 -9.45 2.39 -2.54
CA LEU A 66 -10.87 2.71 -2.39
C LEU A 66 -11.21 3.19 -0.98
N LEU A 67 -10.68 2.54 0.06
CA LEU A 67 -10.83 2.95 1.45
C LEU A 67 -10.18 4.31 1.69
N LYS A 68 -9.01 4.57 1.10
CA LYS A 68 -8.36 5.88 1.17
C LYS A 68 -9.19 6.98 0.48
N THR A 69 -9.79 6.70 -0.67
CA THR A 69 -10.71 7.65 -1.33
C THR A 69 -12.02 7.81 -0.55
N TYR A 70 -12.48 6.75 0.11
CA TYR A 70 -13.67 6.78 0.96
C TYR A 70 -13.44 7.59 2.23
N GLU A 71 -12.28 7.46 2.88
CA GLU A 71 -11.92 8.32 4.01
C GLU A 71 -11.80 9.79 3.58
N GLN A 72 -11.29 10.06 2.37
CA GLN A 72 -11.27 11.41 1.83
C GLN A 72 -12.68 11.97 1.54
N GLU A 73 -13.63 11.10 1.19
CA GLU A 73 -15.06 11.44 1.09
C GLU A 73 -15.73 11.56 2.46
N ALA A 74 -15.23 10.87 3.51
CA ALA A 74 -15.74 10.97 4.87
C ALA A 74 -15.33 12.29 5.54
N ASP A 75 -14.13 12.78 5.26
CA ASP A 75 -13.68 14.13 5.65
C ASP A 75 -14.53 15.20 4.94
N LEU A 76 -14.88 14.98 3.67
CA LEU A 76 -15.82 15.84 2.93
C LEU A 76 -17.27 15.71 3.43
N ARG A 77 -17.71 14.51 3.82
CA ARG A 77 -19.06 14.26 4.36
C ARG A 77 -19.23 14.78 5.77
N GLN A 78 -18.20 14.83 6.60
CA GLN A 78 -18.27 15.49 7.91
C GLN A 78 -18.46 17.00 7.73
N VAL A 79 -17.83 17.60 6.72
CA VAL A 79 -18.08 18.99 6.31
C VAL A 79 -19.50 19.16 5.76
N VAL A 80 -20.00 18.22 4.94
CA VAL A 80 -21.34 18.29 4.33
C VAL A 80 -22.50 18.00 5.30
N VAL A 81 -22.32 17.08 6.26
CA VAL A 81 -23.31 16.79 7.31
C VAL A 81 -23.32 17.90 8.35
N SER A 82 -22.20 18.60 8.56
CA SER A 82 -22.20 19.84 9.33
C SER A 82 -22.80 21.03 8.56
N SER A 83 -23.04 20.90 7.25
CA SER A 83 -23.56 21.99 6.40
C SER A 83 -24.99 21.76 5.88
N SER A 84 -25.72 20.75 6.35
CA SER A 84 -27.14 20.57 5.96
C SER A 84 -28.13 21.41 6.78
N GLU A 85 -27.66 22.35 7.61
CA GLU A 85 -28.51 23.35 8.26
C GLU A 85 -28.14 24.79 7.84
N THR A 86 -27.76 25.03 6.58
CA THR A 86 -28.00 26.32 5.91
C THR A 86 -27.64 26.24 4.43
N ASP A 87 -28.67 25.97 3.64
CA ASP A 87 -28.73 26.24 2.22
C ASP A 87 -28.31 27.70 1.95
N ARG A 88 -27.18 27.92 1.23
CA ARG A 88 -27.15 28.65 -0.06
C ARG A 88 -25.75 29.13 -0.51
N LEU A 89 -25.46 28.75 -1.76
CA LEU A 89 -24.58 29.41 -2.75
C LEU A 89 -23.05 29.24 -2.63
N LEU A 90 -22.55 28.20 -3.31
CA LEU A 90 -21.23 28.19 -3.95
C LEU A 90 -21.20 29.22 -5.11
N PRO A 91 -20.02 29.75 -5.48
CA PRO A 91 -19.31 29.13 -6.61
C PRO A 91 -17.80 28.91 -6.41
N LYS A 92 -17.43 27.69 -6.82
CA LYS A 92 -16.28 27.28 -7.65
C LYS A 92 -14.84 27.61 -7.29
N GLU A 93 -14.10 26.49 -7.19
CA GLU A 93 -12.82 26.20 -7.86
C GLU A 93 -11.56 26.85 -7.27
N THR A 94 -10.81 26.10 -6.46
CA THR A 94 -9.73 25.22 -6.95
C THR A 94 -9.12 24.48 -5.74
N MET A 95 -8.94 23.18 -5.90
CA MET A 95 -8.55 22.29 -4.83
C MET A 95 -7.10 22.53 -4.42
N SER A 96 -6.97 22.94 -3.16
CA SER A 96 -5.87 22.76 -2.22
C SER A 96 -4.77 21.79 -2.68
N VAL A 97 -3.81 22.39 -3.40
CA VAL A 97 -2.43 21.91 -3.44
C VAL A 97 -1.90 21.92 -2.01
N LEU A 98 -1.72 20.73 -1.46
CA LEU A 98 -0.53 20.28 -0.73
C LEU A 98 0.47 21.36 -0.26
N ASN A 99 0.10 22.26 0.65
CA ASN A 99 1.04 23.12 1.36
C ASN A 99 1.12 22.74 2.85
N TYR A 100 1.27 21.43 3.12
CA TYR A 100 1.81 21.00 4.41
C TYR A 100 3.34 21.04 4.30
N GLY A 101 3.93 22.11 4.81
CA GLY A 101 5.38 22.23 4.93
C GLY A 101 5.99 23.29 4.02
N THR A 102 6.79 24.13 4.68
CA THR A 102 7.60 25.24 4.16
C THR A 102 6.89 26.58 4.19
N CYS A 103 7.40 27.43 5.09
CA CYS A 103 7.07 28.84 5.24
C CYS A 103 7.14 29.54 3.87
N CYS A 104 6.03 30.11 3.41
CA CYS A 104 6.05 31.14 2.40
C CYS A 104 5.25 32.35 2.87
N GLN A 105 5.90 33.48 2.68
CA GLN A 105 5.59 34.82 3.14
C GLN A 105 4.44 35.42 2.36
N GLN A 106 3.48 36.00 3.07
CA GLN A 106 2.66 37.09 2.54
C GLN A 106 2.50 38.12 3.65
N ASP A 107 3.46 39.04 3.65
CA ASP A 107 3.33 40.34 4.29
C ASP A 107 2.23 41.15 3.57
N LEU A 108 1.75 42.18 4.29
CA LEU A 108 0.80 43.25 3.90
C LEU A 108 -0.65 42.99 4.35
N VAL A 109 -1.00 43.31 5.59
CA VAL A 109 -1.38 44.67 6.04
C VAL A 109 -1.44 44.75 7.57
N ALA A 110 -0.89 45.85 8.09
CA ALA A 110 -0.80 46.19 9.49
C ALA A 110 -2.12 46.78 10.03
N GLU A 111 -2.43 46.43 11.29
CA GLU A 111 -2.93 47.29 12.38
C GLU A 111 -4.05 48.32 12.05
N ASN A 112 -5.28 48.11 12.54
CA ASN A 112 -5.98 49.09 13.41
C ASN A 112 -7.25 48.51 14.06
N TYR A 113 -7.54 48.99 15.27
CA TYR A 113 -8.56 48.53 16.19
C TYR A 113 -10.02 48.90 15.80
N SER A 114 -10.94 48.10 16.35
CA SER A 114 -12.39 48.32 16.55
C SER A 114 -13.34 48.33 15.34
N SER A 115 -14.06 47.21 15.15
CA SER A 115 -15.48 47.10 15.54
C SER A 115 -16.09 45.79 15.04
N SER A 116 -16.69 45.05 15.97
CA SER A 116 -17.89 44.21 15.80
C SER A 116 -18.00 43.33 14.55
N SER A 117 -17.53 42.09 14.66
CA SER A 117 -18.27 40.89 14.22
C SER A 117 -17.51 39.68 14.77
N SER A 118 -18.16 38.84 15.58
CA SER A 118 -17.82 37.42 15.63
C SER A 118 -17.76 36.95 14.16
N GLU A 119 -16.73 36.29 13.68
CA GLU A 119 -16.23 35.01 14.10
C GLU A 119 -14.90 34.82 13.34
N ASP A 120 -13.78 35.05 14.01
CA ASP A 120 -12.45 34.79 13.44
C ASP A 120 -12.21 33.29 13.42
N LEU A 121 -12.64 32.71 12.30
CA LEU A 121 -12.12 31.54 11.61
C LEU A 121 -10.85 30.99 12.23
N TYR A 122 -10.94 29.75 12.75
CA TYR A 122 -9.84 28.90 13.18
C TYR A 122 -8.57 29.17 12.36
N ASP A 123 -7.67 29.98 12.91
CA ASP A 123 -6.40 30.28 12.28
C ASP A 123 -5.63 28.96 12.21
N GLU A 124 -5.29 28.52 10.99
CA GLU A 124 -4.64 27.24 10.70
C GLU A 124 -3.26 27.11 11.39
N LYS A 125 -2.86 28.19 12.08
CA LYS A 125 -1.65 28.39 12.88
C LYS A 125 -1.90 28.26 14.40
N ILE A 126 -3.06 27.83 14.88
CA ILE A 126 -3.33 27.64 16.33
C ILE A 126 -2.81 26.29 16.84
N CYS A 127 -2.31 26.26 18.08
CA CYS A 127 -1.80 25.05 18.74
C CYS A 127 -2.86 23.95 18.81
N ILE A 128 -2.52 22.75 18.32
CA ILE A 128 -3.44 21.60 18.28
C ILE A 128 -3.75 20.97 19.64
N ILE A 129 -3.15 21.48 20.72
CA ILE A 129 -3.28 20.92 22.07
C ILE A 129 -4.18 21.80 22.92
N CYS A 130 -3.90 23.11 22.98
CA CYS A 130 -4.72 24.03 23.77
C CYS A 130 -5.78 24.77 22.96
N TYR A 131 -5.69 24.79 21.63
CA TYR A 131 -6.61 25.52 20.74
C TYR A 131 -6.76 27.02 21.05
N ASP A 132 -5.78 27.59 21.76
CA ASP A 132 -5.86 28.94 22.33
C ASP A 132 -4.66 29.80 21.87
N ASN A 133 -3.45 29.25 21.96
CA ASN A 133 -2.23 29.96 21.59
C ASN A 133 -1.76 29.58 20.18
N SER A 134 -1.10 30.50 19.49
CA SER A 134 -0.49 30.23 18.18
C SER A 134 0.67 29.23 18.26
N ARG A 135 0.88 28.50 17.16
CA ARG A 135 2.03 27.60 16.95
C ARG A 135 3.27 28.44 16.77
N ASN A 136 4.15 28.41 17.75
CA ASN A 136 5.39 29.15 17.73
C ASN A 136 6.61 28.28 18.00
N CYS A 137 6.48 26.95 18.08
CA CYS A 137 7.60 26.07 18.47
C CYS A 137 7.65 24.78 17.64
N PHE A 138 8.86 24.35 17.28
CA PHE A 138 9.11 23.16 16.46
C PHE A 138 9.97 22.13 17.20
N PHE A 139 9.83 20.86 16.81
CA PHE A 139 10.50 19.72 17.44
C PHE A 139 11.73 19.27 16.64
N VAL A 140 12.86 19.04 17.30
CA VAL A 140 14.10 18.52 16.67
C VAL A 140 14.25 17.02 16.96
N PRO A 141 14.57 16.17 15.96
CA PRO A 141 14.98 16.49 14.58
C PRO A 141 13.86 16.45 13.53
N CYS A 142 12.59 16.25 13.90
CA CYS A 142 11.53 16.04 12.91
C CYS A 142 11.00 17.31 12.23
N GLY A 143 11.24 18.50 12.79
CA GLY A 143 10.88 19.79 12.21
C GLY A 143 9.39 20.17 12.30
N HIS A 144 8.51 19.33 12.83
CA HIS A 144 7.08 19.64 12.90
C HIS A 144 6.78 20.76 13.90
N CYS A 145 6.01 21.75 13.47
CA CYS A 145 5.50 22.85 14.28
C CYS A 145 3.98 22.68 14.44
N ALA A 146 3.56 22.12 15.59
CA ALA A 146 2.16 21.79 15.85
C ALA A 146 1.63 22.44 17.14
N THR A 147 2.50 22.99 17.98
CA THR A 147 2.18 23.37 19.35
C THR A 147 2.71 24.75 19.70
N CYS A 148 2.04 25.43 20.64
CA CYS A 148 2.61 26.59 21.32
C CYS A 148 3.72 26.16 22.29
N CYS A 149 4.57 27.09 22.74
CA CYS A 149 5.69 26.76 23.63
C CYS A 149 5.27 26.25 25.02
N ALA A 150 4.12 26.67 25.55
CA ALA A 150 3.61 26.14 26.81
C ALA A 150 3.27 24.65 26.69
N CYS A 151 2.53 24.27 25.64
CA CYS A 151 2.20 22.87 25.37
C CYS A 151 3.44 22.05 24.99
N ALA A 152 4.38 22.62 24.23
CA ALA A 152 5.61 21.94 23.86
C ALA A 152 6.49 21.60 25.08
N LYS A 153 6.58 22.50 26.07
CA LYS A 153 7.27 22.24 27.34
C LYS A 153 6.61 21.13 28.14
N ARG A 154 5.28 21.15 28.27
CA ARG A 154 4.51 20.08 28.95
C ARG A 154 4.79 18.70 28.35
N ILE A 155 4.93 18.59 27.03
CA ILE A 155 5.28 17.31 26.37
C ILE A 155 6.67 16.82 26.78
N VAL A 156 7.64 17.72 26.93
CA VAL A 156 9.05 17.38 27.20
C VAL A 156 9.32 17.18 28.69
N ASP A 157 8.64 17.95 29.55
CA ASP A 157 8.88 18.03 30.98
C ASP A 157 7.98 17.05 31.75
N ASP A 158 6.68 17.02 31.46
CA ASP A 158 5.67 16.22 32.19
C ASP A 158 5.21 14.96 31.44
N GLY A 159 5.47 14.88 30.14
CA GLY A 159 5.00 13.79 29.29
C GLY A 159 5.74 12.48 29.55
N GLU A 160 4.99 11.40 29.75
CA GLU A 160 5.54 10.02 29.78
C GLU A 160 6.30 9.71 28.49
N ASN A 161 5.81 10.22 27.36
CA ASN A 161 6.32 9.96 26.02
C ASN A 161 6.71 11.28 25.33
N LYS A 162 8.02 11.53 25.20
CA LYS A 162 8.58 12.72 24.52
C LYS A 162 8.52 12.58 23.00
N ASN A 163 7.37 12.22 22.44
CA ASN A 163 7.19 11.96 21.02
C ASN A 163 6.46 13.13 20.35
N CYS A 164 6.85 13.41 19.11
CA CYS A 164 6.19 14.43 18.30
C CYS A 164 4.71 14.04 18.04
N PRO A 165 3.73 14.92 18.30
CA PRO A 165 2.31 14.63 18.06
C PRO A 165 1.96 14.29 16.61
N ILE A 166 2.80 14.72 15.66
CA ILE A 166 2.57 14.54 14.22
C ILE A 166 3.17 13.23 13.71
N CYS A 167 4.48 13.04 13.92
CA CYS A 167 5.23 11.93 13.32
C CYS A 167 5.69 10.87 14.33
N ARG A 168 5.34 11.03 15.60
CA ARG A 168 5.71 10.14 16.72
C ARG A 168 7.21 9.91 16.90
N ARG A 169 8.09 10.66 16.22
CA ARG A 169 9.54 10.63 16.43
C ARG A 169 9.89 11.23 17.80
N LEU A 170 10.91 10.67 18.46
CA LEU A 170 11.41 11.19 19.74
C LEU A 170 11.89 12.64 19.59
N ILE A 171 11.45 13.51 20.50
CA ILE A 171 11.80 14.92 20.58
C ILE A 171 13.07 15.04 21.39
N HIS A 172 14.14 15.57 20.78
CA HIS A 172 15.40 15.83 21.48
C HIS A 172 15.41 17.24 22.07
N LYS A 173 14.88 18.21 21.32
CA LYS A 173 14.85 19.63 21.71
C LYS A 173 13.60 20.30 21.13
N VAL A 174 13.08 21.27 21.86
CA VAL A 174 12.04 22.22 21.40
C VAL A 174 12.73 23.55 21.12
N ARG A 175 12.38 24.19 20.01
CA ARG A 175 12.88 25.52 19.65
C ARG A 175 11.70 26.42 19.29
N GLN A 176 11.78 27.68 19.72
CA GLN A 176 10.78 28.68 19.39
C GLN A 176 11.15 29.37 18.07
N LEU A 177 10.15 29.60 17.23
CA LEU A 177 10.22 30.42 16.04
C LEU A 177 10.14 31.88 16.47
N PHE A 178 11.15 32.65 16.11
CA PHE A 178 11.14 34.11 16.24
C PHE A 178 10.91 34.66 14.84
N THR A 179 9.72 35.19 14.61
CA THR A 179 9.46 36.02 13.43
C THR A 179 9.99 37.42 13.75
N PRO A 180 10.90 37.99 12.94
CA PRO A 180 11.40 39.36 13.13
C PRO A 180 10.32 40.40 12.91
#